data_AF-A0A9X2DNQ3-F1
#
_entry.id   AF-A0A9X2DNQ3-F1
#
_cell.length_a   1.000
_cell.length_b   1.000
_cell.length_c   1.000
_cell.angle_alpha   90.00
_cell.angle_beta   90.00
_cell.angle_gamma   90.00
#
_symmetry.space_group_name_H-M   'P 1'
#
loop_
_entity.id
_entity.type
_entity.pdbx_description
1 polymer ?
#
loop_
_entity_poly.entity_id
_entity_poly.type
_entity_poly.pdbx_seq_one_letter_code
_entity_poly.pdbx_strand_id
1 'polypeptide(L)'
;MISNVKMANKVLEAAIKEGQLTPAMYGNTMKALAAIDAKLTMDQSFDKSAELLPVLDDSDRFLKASITTDNQEIITKRQESIKALENVQMKFGITDVRRDEGVSSPKGVSSEEEVVKAIATPSLRANQYQDYNPSAYWSQDMQWAIDQGLVNGFINQRHPSNPSQGVGNWLDPRGSLTEAQMVSILMRYEAPNEVESVTPTNPNYWASTAYQVAVSKGLQVKGSPTARSLADANTTRGTLAQAMATLHTGSPVSVREAVQFMYDTGITTGKTDASGNAPMTYESFGVNDPLERAQMVAFMKRYHDYKTSGKVNTPPVVPAPPSSGGGSVVTPPSNGLIAPPQNNQVGNIQVRYGKHTYGTKTQEEYDYVMKAVLDVIDERYDTARDFRGSERSSRVYDYFDEYVAGVRPNYDNTNPENRNERNFALIALDTRYKNLVELGLDITSDEVDKLVRGSVLAASFGGASGNLTGHAYSAYDQIKNRLVDCNSVAYIESAIYDSLGFNNFIIVGQNHSQVVVEIDGHWVSPGGSGFLKVDPYWAVNQGTVLLSQPTSGQRF
;
A
#
# COMPACT_ATOMS: atom_id res chain seq x y z
N MET A 1 26.89 -14.05 32.26
CA MET A 1 25.64 -13.72 31.56
C MET A 1 24.43 -14.31 32.28
N ILE A 2 24.25 -15.64 32.31
CA ILE A 2 23.12 -16.29 33.03
C ILE A 2 23.04 -15.86 34.50
N SER A 3 24.16 -15.85 35.23
CA SER A 3 24.20 -15.38 36.63
C SER A 3 23.78 -13.91 36.79
N ASN A 4 23.99 -13.08 35.77
CA ASN A 4 23.61 -11.66 35.81
C ASN A 4 22.09 -11.52 35.65
N VAL A 5 21.47 -12.31 34.77
CA VAL A 5 19.99 -12.34 34.63
C VAL A 5 19.35 -12.91 35.90
N LYS A 6 19.90 -14.00 36.47
CA LYS A 6 19.43 -14.54 37.76
C LYS A 6 19.48 -13.50 38.87
N MET A 7 20.57 -12.73 38.97
CA MET A 7 20.71 -11.66 39.95
C MET A 7 19.69 -10.55 39.71
N ALA A 8 19.53 -10.10 38.45
CA ALA A 8 18.57 -9.06 38.08
C ALA A 8 17.13 -9.49 38.40
N ASN A 9 16.75 -10.74 38.08
CA ASN A 9 15.45 -11.30 38.40
C ASN A 9 15.19 -11.34 39.91
N LYS A 10 16.17 -11.73 40.74
CA LYS A 10 16.03 -11.72 42.21
C LYS A 10 15.83 -10.31 42.77
N VAL A 11 16.56 -9.33 42.26
CA VAL A 11 16.40 -7.93 42.65
C VAL A 11 15.01 -7.42 42.26
N LEU A 12 14.57 -7.75 41.04
CA LEU A 12 13.25 -7.35 40.55
C LEU A 12 12.12 -8.02 41.34
N GLU A 13 12.24 -9.31 41.66
CA GLU A 13 11.29 -10.04 42.50
C GLU A 13 11.15 -9.40 43.90
N ALA A 14 12.27 -9.10 44.56
CA ALA A 14 12.26 -8.45 45.87
C ALA A 14 11.59 -7.06 45.80
N ALA A 15 11.95 -6.27 44.79
CA ALA A 15 11.38 -4.94 44.58
C ALA A 15 9.88 -4.97 44.27
N ILE A 16 9.39 -5.97 43.52
CA ILE A 16 7.95 -6.17 43.28
C ILE A 16 7.23 -6.50 44.60
N LYS A 17 7.79 -7.39 45.42
CA LYS A 17 7.19 -7.79 46.71
C LYS A 17 7.13 -6.62 47.71
N GLU A 18 8.14 -5.76 47.69
CA GLU A 18 8.26 -4.63 48.61
C GLU A 18 7.63 -3.33 48.07
N GLY A 19 7.18 -3.32 46.81
CA GLY A 19 6.66 -2.12 46.15
C GLY A 19 7.72 -1.04 45.88
N GLN A 20 9.01 -1.39 45.90
CA GLN A 20 10.15 -0.48 45.79
C GLN A 20 10.81 -0.54 44.39
N LEU A 21 9.99 -0.43 43.35
CA LEU A 21 10.47 -0.48 41.97
C LEU A 21 11.25 0.80 41.60
N THR A 22 12.37 0.64 40.90
CA THR A 22 13.13 1.75 40.32
C THR A 22 13.43 1.50 38.83
N PRO A 23 13.59 2.55 38.02
CA PRO A 23 13.97 2.40 36.60
C PRO A 23 15.26 1.59 36.39
N ALA A 24 16.22 1.72 37.32
CA ALA A 24 17.50 1.01 37.26
C ALA A 24 17.36 -0.52 37.34
N MET A 25 16.37 -1.04 38.07
CA MET A 25 16.15 -2.49 38.20
C MET A 25 15.73 -3.12 36.87
N TYR A 26 14.82 -2.46 36.15
CA TYR A 26 14.46 -2.87 34.79
C TYR A 26 15.63 -2.65 33.81
N GLY A 27 16.32 -1.51 33.89
CA GLY A 27 17.51 -1.24 33.07
C GLY A 27 18.62 -2.29 33.21
N ASN A 28 18.83 -2.82 34.42
CA ASN A 28 19.79 -3.89 34.67
C ASN A 28 19.34 -5.23 34.07
N THR A 29 18.05 -5.54 34.14
CA THR A 29 17.46 -6.73 33.52
C THR A 29 17.60 -6.68 32.00
N MET A 30 17.25 -5.54 31.38
CA MET A 30 17.43 -5.29 29.95
C MET A 30 18.89 -5.47 29.50
N LYS A 31 19.85 -4.87 30.21
CA LYS A 31 21.28 -5.00 29.87
C LYS A 31 21.76 -6.45 29.96
N ALA A 32 21.29 -7.20 30.95
CA ALA A 32 21.65 -8.60 31.11
C ALA A 32 21.07 -9.47 29.98
N LEU A 33 19.84 -9.21 29.55
CA LEU A 33 19.19 -9.89 28.41
C LEU A 33 19.87 -9.53 27.08
N ALA A 34 20.18 -8.25 26.85
CA ALA A 34 20.88 -7.81 25.65
C ALA A 34 22.28 -8.44 25.50
N ALA A 35 22.98 -8.70 26.61
CA ALA A 35 24.26 -9.42 26.57
C ALA A 35 24.10 -10.88 26.11
N ILE A 36 22.99 -11.53 26.47
CA ILE A 36 22.65 -12.87 25.99
C ILE A 36 22.29 -12.82 24.50
N ASP A 37 21.47 -11.85 24.10
CA ASP A 37 21.09 -11.63 22.71
C ASP A 37 22.31 -11.45 21.79
N ALA A 38 23.27 -10.62 22.21
CA ALA A 38 24.53 -10.42 21.52
C ALA A 38 25.34 -11.72 21.42
N LYS A 39 25.41 -12.51 22.50
CA LYS A 39 26.14 -13.79 22.49
C LYS A 39 25.51 -14.79 21.53
N LEU A 40 24.19 -14.94 21.52
CA LEU A 40 23.47 -15.83 20.59
C LEU A 40 23.69 -15.42 19.13
N THR A 41 23.86 -14.12 18.88
CA THR A 41 24.13 -13.60 17.54
C THR A 41 25.55 -13.92 17.08
N MET A 42 26.53 -13.81 17.98
CA MET A 42 27.95 -14.02 17.66
C MET A 42 28.36 -15.49 17.66
N ASP A 43 27.62 -16.35 18.37
CA ASP A 43 27.98 -17.74 18.60
C ASP A 43 26.75 -18.63 18.49
N GLN A 44 26.46 -19.09 17.28
CA GLN A 44 25.35 -19.99 16.99
C GLN A 44 25.50 -21.37 17.65
N SER A 45 26.69 -21.70 18.18
CA SER A 45 26.95 -22.94 18.93
C SER A 45 26.70 -22.80 20.44
N PHE A 46 26.26 -21.63 20.89
CA PHE A 46 25.92 -21.37 22.29
C PHE A 46 24.64 -22.10 22.71
N ASP A 47 24.75 -23.40 23.01
CA ASP A 47 23.67 -24.19 23.60
C ASP A 47 23.82 -24.28 25.12
N LYS A 48 23.09 -23.39 25.81
CA LYS A 48 22.86 -23.44 27.25
C LYS A 48 21.37 -23.47 27.60
N SER A 49 20.55 -24.01 26.70
CA SER A 49 19.10 -24.05 26.82
C SER A 49 18.63 -24.56 28.20
N ALA A 50 19.21 -25.65 28.70
CA ALA A 50 18.87 -26.22 30.01
C ALA A 50 19.11 -25.28 31.22
N GLU A 51 20.10 -24.39 31.17
CA GLU A 51 20.39 -23.43 32.25
C GLU A 51 19.67 -22.09 32.07
N LEU A 52 19.38 -21.73 30.82
CA LEU A 52 18.87 -20.42 30.45
C LEU A 52 17.34 -20.37 30.40
N LEU A 53 16.68 -21.44 29.94
CA LEU A 53 15.21 -21.48 29.85
C LEU A 53 14.52 -21.15 31.19
N PRO A 54 14.89 -21.76 32.34
CA PRO A 54 14.26 -21.42 33.61
C PRO A 54 14.48 -19.95 34.03
N VAL A 55 15.59 -19.35 33.59
CA VAL A 55 15.93 -17.95 33.89
C VAL A 55 15.13 -16.99 33.02
N LEU A 56 14.85 -17.35 31.78
CA LEU A 56 13.97 -16.59 30.89
C LEU A 56 12.52 -16.66 31.36
N ASP A 57 12.06 -17.81 31.85
CA ASP A 57 10.72 -17.97 32.45
C ASP A 57 10.56 -17.09 33.69
N ASP A 58 11.59 -17.05 34.56
CA ASP A 58 11.62 -16.13 35.69
C ASP A 58 11.56 -14.66 35.25
N SER A 59 12.33 -14.29 34.22
CA SER A 59 12.30 -12.94 33.66
C SER A 59 10.93 -12.59 33.09
N ASP A 60 10.27 -13.51 32.38
CA ASP A 60 8.92 -13.32 31.85
C ASP A 60 7.91 -13.06 32.97
N ARG A 61 7.91 -13.93 33.98
CA ARG A 61 7.05 -13.82 35.15
C ARG A 61 7.20 -12.47 35.85
N PHE A 62 8.42 -12.02 36.09
CA PHE A 62 8.65 -10.77 36.82
C PHE A 62 8.43 -9.52 35.96
N LEU A 63 8.85 -9.53 34.70
CA LEU A 63 8.64 -8.41 33.79
C LEU A 63 7.16 -8.23 33.44
N LYS A 64 6.38 -9.30 33.34
CA LYS A 64 4.94 -9.24 33.01
C LYS A 64 4.02 -9.22 34.23
N ALA A 65 4.56 -9.28 35.46
CA ALA A 65 3.77 -9.13 36.68
C ALA A 65 2.97 -7.83 36.69
N SER A 66 1.74 -7.88 37.22
CA SER A 66 0.93 -6.69 37.46
C SER A 66 1.62 -5.80 38.49
N ILE A 67 1.95 -4.56 38.11
CA ILE A 67 2.53 -3.56 38.99
C ILE A 67 1.65 -2.31 38.99
N THR A 68 1.52 -1.66 40.14
CA THR A 68 0.83 -0.37 40.28
C THR A 68 1.88 0.72 40.43
N THR A 69 2.14 1.48 39.37
CA THR A 69 3.04 2.63 39.41
C THR A 69 2.59 3.66 38.37
N ASP A 70 2.67 4.94 38.70
CA ASP A 70 2.46 6.08 37.81
C ASP A 70 3.79 6.65 37.26
N ASN A 71 4.93 6.07 37.68
CA ASN A 71 6.24 6.49 37.23
C ASN A 71 6.50 6.03 35.78
N GLN A 72 6.42 6.99 34.85
CA GLN A 72 6.53 6.73 33.42
C GLN A 72 7.90 6.17 33.00
N GLU A 73 8.97 6.48 33.74
CA GLU A 73 10.31 5.94 33.47
C GLU A 73 10.36 4.44 33.82
N ILE A 74 9.71 4.02 34.90
CA ILE A 74 9.57 2.60 35.27
C ILE A 74 8.79 1.86 34.19
N ILE A 75 7.67 2.41 33.72
CA ILE A 75 6.83 1.83 32.66
C ILE A 75 7.65 1.64 31.38
N THR A 76 8.38 2.68 30.97
CA THR A 76 9.20 2.66 29.75
C THR A 76 10.32 1.61 29.85
N LYS A 77 11.10 1.61 30.95
CA LYS A 77 12.21 0.66 31.14
C LYS A 77 11.72 -0.78 31.25
N ARG A 78 10.54 -1.00 31.81
CA ARG A 78 9.88 -2.31 31.84
C ARG A 78 9.54 -2.79 30.42
N GLN A 79 8.95 -1.96 29.59
CA GLN A 79 8.64 -2.31 28.19
C GLN A 79 9.90 -2.61 27.37
N GLU A 80 10.98 -1.83 27.55
CA GLU A 80 12.26 -2.11 26.90
C GLU A 80 12.84 -3.47 27.31
N SER A 81 12.69 -3.82 28.59
CA SER A 81 13.13 -5.11 29.14
C SER A 81 12.31 -6.28 28.59
N ILE A 82 11.00 -6.11 28.41
CA ILE A 82 10.12 -7.11 27.79
C ILE A 82 10.54 -7.37 26.34
N LYS A 83 10.80 -6.32 25.55
CA LYS A 83 11.30 -6.49 24.17
C LYS A 83 12.65 -7.21 24.12
N ALA A 84 13.55 -6.88 25.04
CA ALA A 84 14.84 -7.57 25.14
C ALA A 84 14.66 -9.06 25.47
N LEU A 85 13.70 -9.41 26.33
CA LEU A 85 13.35 -10.79 26.66
C LEU A 85 12.77 -11.51 25.44
N GLU A 86 11.81 -10.90 24.75
CA GLU A 86 11.16 -11.47 23.55
C GLU A 86 12.17 -11.77 22.44
N ASN A 87 13.16 -10.88 22.21
CA ASN A 87 14.23 -11.12 21.25
C ASN A 87 15.07 -12.36 21.61
N VAL A 88 15.41 -12.52 22.89
CA VAL A 88 16.16 -13.69 23.37
C VAL A 88 15.31 -14.97 23.25
N GLN A 89 14.04 -14.92 23.66
CA GLN A 89 13.10 -16.05 23.56
C GLN A 89 12.90 -16.50 22.10
N MET A 90 12.77 -15.55 21.17
CA MET A 90 12.66 -15.81 19.74
C MET A 90 13.87 -16.56 19.19
N LYS A 91 15.09 -16.17 19.58
CA LYS A 91 16.33 -16.86 19.19
C LYS A 91 16.46 -18.26 19.79
N PHE A 92 15.76 -18.53 20.90
CA PHE A 92 15.63 -19.86 21.49
C PHE A 92 14.44 -20.67 20.94
N GLY A 93 13.67 -20.13 19.99
CA GLY A 93 12.50 -20.80 19.44
C GLY A 93 11.33 -20.93 20.44
N ILE A 94 11.34 -20.13 21.52
CA ILE A 94 10.26 -20.08 22.50
C ILE A 94 9.22 -19.11 21.94
N THR A 95 8.24 -19.66 21.22
CA THR A 95 7.03 -18.91 20.81
C THR A 95 5.89 -19.31 21.74
N ASP A 96 5.11 -18.32 22.15
CA ASP A 96 4.17 -18.30 23.29
C ASP A 96 3.13 -19.44 23.31
N VAL A 97 3.53 -20.63 23.79
CA VAL A 97 2.64 -21.74 24.16
C VAL A 97 3.17 -22.39 25.43
N ARG A 98 2.77 -21.86 26.59
CA ARG A 98 2.61 -22.60 27.86
C ARG A 98 1.99 -21.68 28.91
N ARG A 99 0.66 -21.61 28.91
CA ARG A 99 -0.10 -21.35 30.13
C ARG A 99 -1.03 -22.54 30.37
N ASP A 100 -1.03 -22.95 31.63
CA ASP A 100 -1.92 -23.91 32.29
C ASP A 100 -1.59 -25.40 32.14
N GLU A 101 -0.63 -25.86 32.95
CA GLU A 101 -0.85 -27.08 33.70
C GLU A 101 -0.50 -26.86 35.17
N GLY A 102 -1.48 -27.06 36.05
CA GLY A 102 -1.20 -27.39 37.44
C GLY A 102 -2.10 -26.80 38.52
N VAL A 103 -3.44 -26.96 38.46
CA VAL A 103 -4.27 -27.13 39.67
C VAL A 103 -5.47 -28.05 39.37
N SER A 104 -5.72 -28.97 40.29
CA SER A 104 -6.62 -30.13 40.32
C SER A 104 -8.07 -29.99 39.84
N SER A 105 -8.58 -31.05 39.20
CA SER A 105 -9.99 -31.29 38.85
C SER A 105 -10.96 -31.25 40.06
N PRO A 106 -12.24 -30.95 39.80
CA PRO A 106 -13.26 -31.96 40.06
C PRO A 106 -14.26 -32.19 38.91
N LYS A 107 -14.81 -33.40 38.94
CA LYS A 107 -15.75 -34.06 38.03
C LYS A 107 -17.12 -33.37 37.92
N GLY A 108 -17.77 -33.50 36.75
CA GLY A 108 -19.24 -33.59 36.66
C GLY A 108 -19.92 -32.88 35.49
N VAL A 109 -20.15 -33.63 34.40
CA VAL A 109 -21.31 -33.64 33.45
C VAL A 109 -22.23 -32.38 33.39
N SER A 110 -22.35 -31.73 32.23
CA SER A 110 -23.51 -31.86 31.32
C SER A 110 -23.50 -30.87 30.12
N SER A 111 -23.94 -31.38 28.97
CA SER A 111 -24.32 -30.74 27.69
C SER A 111 -23.23 -30.09 26.80
N GLU A 112 -23.08 -30.69 25.61
CA GLU A 112 -22.26 -30.23 24.47
C GLU A 112 -22.71 -28.89 23.85
N GLU A 113 -23.75 -28.24 24.38
CA GLU A 113 -24.23 -26.93 23.88
C GLU A 113 -23.54 -25.72 24.56
N GLU A 114 -22.84 -25.89 25.69
CA GLU A 114 -22.06 -24.80 26.31
C GLU A 114 -20.57 -24.79 25.92
N VAL A 115 -20.10 -25.79 25.19
CA VAL A 115 -18.69 -25.91 24.75
C VAL A 115 -18.37 -25.02 23.53
N VAL A 116 -19.39 -24.46 22.86
CA VAL A 116 -19.22 -23.60 21.66
C VAL A 116 -18.84 -22.15 22.01
N LYS A 117 -18.63 -21.79 23.29
CA LYS A 117 -18.45 -20.38 23.69
C LYS A 117 -17.13 -20.00 24.34
N ALA A 118 -16.07 -20.81 24.25
CA ALA A 118 -14.86 -20.54 25.02
C ALA A 118 -13.53 -20.87 24.33
N ILE A 119 -13.24 -20.26 23.17
CA ILE A 119 -11.87 -19.83 22.81
C ILE A 119 -11.92 -18.55 21.96
N ALA A 120 -12.62 -17.51 22.43
CA ALA A 120 -12.40 -16.17 21.89
C ALA A 120 -11.31 -15.52 22.74
N THR A 121 -10.16 -15.18 22.13
CA THR A 121 -9.34 -14.07 22.64
C THR A 121 -10.29 -12.92 22.97
N PRO A 122 -10.19 -12.22 24.11
CA PRO A 122 -11.15 -11.17 24.46
C PRO A 122 -11.15 -10.12 23.35
N SER A 123 -12.11 -10.24 22.43
CA SER A 123 -12.30 -9.31 21.34
C SER A 123 -13.10 -8.16 21.93
N LEU A 124 -12.48 -6.99 21.93
CA LEU A 124 -13.16 -5.76 22.32
C LEU A 124 -14.38 -5.55 21.42
N ARG A 125 -15.46 -5.02 21.99
CA ARG A 125 -16.57 -4.46 21.21
C ARG A 125 -16.05 -3.31 20.35
N ALA A 126 -16.65 -3.11 19.18
CA ALA A 126 -16.21 -2.10 18.20
C ALA A 126 -16.02 -0.70 18.81
N ASN A 127 -16.91 -0.28 19.72
CA ASN A 127 -16.87 1.03 20.38
C ASN A 127 -15.75 1.20 21.43
N GLN A 128 -14.97 0.15 21.71
CA GLN A 128 -13.83 0.21 22.63
C GLN A 128 -12.50 0.46 21.91
N TYR A 129 -12.52 0.51 20.57
CA TYR A 129 -11.40 0.95 19.75
C TYR A 129 -11.45 2.47 19.56
N GLN A 130 -10.30 3.13 19.70
CA GLN A 130 -10.20 4.59 19.76
C GLN A 130 -10.48 5.27 18.41
N ASP A 131 -10.26 4.54 17.32
CA ASP A 131 -10.47 4.97 15.93
C ASP A 131 -11.78 4.42 15.33
N TYR A 132 -12.64 3.81 16.15
CA TYR A 132 -13.99 3.43 15.73
C TYR A 132 -14.88 4.67 15.59
N ASN A 133 -15.43 4.88 14.39
CA ASN A 133 -16.36 5.96 14.12
C ASN A 133 -17.74 5.36 13.78
N PRO A 134 -18.77 5.51 14.64
CA PRO A 134 -20.09 4.92 14.39
C PRO A 134 -20.79 5.51 13.14
N SER A 135 -20.39 6.70 12.68
CA SER A 135 -20.94 7.36 11.49
C SER A 135 -20.18 7.02 10.19
N ALA A 136 -19.10 6.24 10.26
CA ALA A 136 -18.37 5.85 9.07
C ALA A 136 -19.14 4.80 8.27
N TYR A 137 -18.97 4.79 6.94
CA TYR A 137 -19.66 3.85 6.05
C TYR A 137 -19.42 2.37 6.40
N TRP A 138 -18.28 2.07 7.04
CA TRP A 138 -17.83 0.74 7.40
C TRP A 138 -18.17 0.36 8.85
N SER A 139 -18.79 1.24 9.64
CA SER A 139 -18.91 1.06 11.09
C SER A 139 -19.68 -0.21 11.46
N GLN A 140 -20.87 -0.39 10.89
CA GLN A 140 -21.73 -1.56 11.10
C GLN A 140 -21.08 -2.84 10.56
N ASP A 141 -20.45 -2.75 9.38
CA ASP A 141 -19.78 -3.89 8.75
C ASP A 141 -18.56 -4.34 9.56
N MET A 142 -17.81 -3.39 10.12
CA MET A 142 -16.69 -3.66 11.01
C MET A 142 -17.16 -4.27 12.32
N GLN A 143 -18.25 -3.76 12.91
CA GLN A 143 -18.84 -4.36 14.10
C GLN A 143 -19.26 -5.80 13.84
N TRP A 144 -19.96 -6.06 12.72
CA TRP A 144 -20.29 -7.42 12.31
C TRP A 144 -19.05 -8.30 12.16
N ALA A 145 -18.00 -7.81 11.49
CA ALA A 145 -16.78 -8.59 11.30
C ALA A 145 -16.05 -8.93 12.61
N ILE A 146 -16.11 -8.04 13.61
CA ILE A 146 -15.59 -8.29 14.96
C ILE A 146 -16.46 -9.33 15.68
N ASP A 147 -17.78 -9.18 15.63
CA ASP A 147 -18.74 -10.07 16.29
C ASP A 147 -18.68 -11.50 15.69
N GLN A 148 -18.35 -11.61 14.40
CA GLN A 148 -18.12 -12.89 13.71
C GLN A 148 -16.71 -13.45 13.91
N GLY A 149 -15.81 -12.76 14.64
CA GLY A 149 -14.43 -13.20 14.84
C GLY A 149 -13.55 -13.16 13.58
N LEU A 150 -14.00 -12.49 12.52
CA LEU A 150 -13.25 -12.36 11.27
C LEU A 150 -12.08 -11.39 11.44
N VAL A 151 -12.30 -10.31 12.19
CA VAL A 151 -11.38 -9.20 12.38
C VAL A 151 -11.14 -8.96 13.87
N ASN A 152 -9.86 -8.91 14.24
CA ASN A 152 -9.41 -8.44 15.55
C ASN A 152 -8.67 -7.11 15.37
N GLY A 153 -8.80 -6.18 16.31
CA GLY A 153 -7.98 -4.97 16.30
C GLY A 153 -6.65 -5.16 17.04
N PHE A 154 -5.87 -4.09 17.08
CA PHE A 154 -4.57 -3.99 17.71
C PHE A 154 -4.75 -3.52 19.16
N ILE A 155 -4.63 -4.43 20.13
CA ILE A 155 -4.92 -4.16 21.54
C ILE A 155 -3.66 -3.73 22.28
N ASN A 156 -3.72 -2.59 22.96
CA ASN A 156 -2.58 -2.01 23.71
C ASN A 156 -1.29 -1.92 22.88
N GLN A 157 -1.42 -1.59 21.59
CA GLN A 157 -0.32 -1.49 20.65
C GLN A 157 -0.16 -0.06 20.16
N ARG A 158 1.02 0.27 19.66
CA ARG A 158 1.21 1.52 18.92
C ARG A 158 0.35 1.47 17.66
N HIS A 159 -0.31 2.57 17.31
CA HIS A 159 -1.16 2.58 16.12
C HIS A 159 -0.35 2.15 14.88
N PRO A 160 -0.81 1.15 14.10
CA PRO A 160 0.01 0.54 13.05
C PRO A 160 0.32 1.51 11.90
N SER A 161 -0.70 2.15 11.32
CA SER A 161 -0.50 3.07 10.20
C SER A 161 -0.25 4.54 10.60
N ASN A 162 -0.55 4.95 11.83
CA ASN A 162 -0.33 6.31 12.31
C ASN A 162 0.33 6.33 13.69
N PRO A 163 1.64 6.02 13.77
CA PRO A 163 2.32 5.80 15.04
C PRO A 163 2.41 7.04 15.95
N SER A 164 2.02 8.22 15.45
CA SER A 164 1.90 9.46 16.21
C SER A 164 0.72 9.47 17.19
N GLN A 165 -0.29 8.61 16.98
CA GLN A 165 -1.45 8.47 17.88
C GLN A 165 -1.13 7.72 19.18
N GLY A 166 0.09 7.20 19.33
CA GLY A 166 0.54 6.55 20.56
C GLY A 166 0.05 5.11 20.70
N VAL A 167 -0.01 4.64 21.95
CA VAL A 167 -0.42 3.27 22.30
C VAL A 167 -1.89 3.26 22.69
N GLY A 168 -2.64 2.29 22.17
CA GLY A 168 -4.08 2.22 22.34
C GLY A 168 -4.69 0.96 21.75
N ASN A 169 -6.01 0.96 21.65
CA ASN A 169 -6.78 -0.08 20.97
C ASN A 169 -7.21 0.47 19.61
N TRP A 170 -6.74 -0.13 18.53
CA TRP A 170 -6.94 0.38 17.17
C TRP A 170 -7.61 -0.66 16.27
N LEU A 171 -8.49 -0.21 15.39
CA LEU A 171 -8.98 -1.01 14.26
C LEU A 171 -8.09 -0.82 13.03
N ASP A 172 -7.50 0.36 12.89
CA ASP A 172 -6.78 0.83 11.71
C ASP A 172 -7.62 0.70 10.42
N PRO A 173 -8.81 1.32 10.35
CA PRO A 173 -9.77 1.12 9.26
C PRO A 173 -9.22 1.56 7.89
N ARG A 174 -8.29 2.52 7.88
CA ARG A 174 -7.63 3.05 6.68
C ARG A 174 -6.29 2.39 6.38
N GLY A 175 -5.81 1.52 7.27
CA GLY A 175 -4.58 0.76 7.05
C GLY A 175 -4.75 -0.21 5.89
N SER A 176 -3.70 -0.32 5.07
CA SER A 176 -3.64 -1.32 4.00
C SER A 176 -3.49 -2.72 4.60
N LEU A 177 -4.25 -3.68 4.06
CA LEU A 177 -4.13 -5.08 4.43
C LEU A 177 -2.97 -5.74 3.69
N THR A 178 -2.31 -6.66 4.36
CA THR A 178 -1.42 -7.62 3.70
C THR A 178 -2.20 -8.76 3.07
N GLU A 179 -1.59 -9.49 2.13
CA GLU A 179 -2.22 -10.70 1.56
C GLU A 179 -2.53 -11.73 2.65
N ALA A 180 -1.63 -11.93 3.62
CA ALA A 180 -1.84 -12.85 4.73
C ALA A 180 -3.06 -12.48 5.59
N GLN A 181 -3.28 -11.19 5.83
CA GLN A 181 -4.46 -10.71 6.56
C GLN A 181 -5.73 -10.95 5.76
N MET A 182 -5.73 -10.61 4.46
CA MET A 182 -6.87 -10.85 3.57
C MET A 182 -7.22 -12.35 3.50
N VAL A 183 -6.24 -13.21 3.25
CA VAL A 183 -6.42 -14.68 3.19
C VAL A 183 -6.96 -15.23 4.50
N SER A 184 -6.42 -14.79 5.64
CA SER A 184 -6.87 -15.26 6.95
C SER A 184 -8.31 -14.86 7.24
N ILE A 185 -8.71 -13.64 6.87
CA ILE A 185 -10.11 -13.18 7.02
C ILE A 185 -11.03 -14.01 6.11
N LEU A 186 -10.66 -14.21 4.84
CA LEU A 186 -11.46 -15.00 3.89
C LEU A 186 -11.65 -16.45 4.34
N MET A 187 -10.58 -17.10 4.81
CA MET A 187 -10.67 -18.52 5.20
C MET A 187 -11.39 -18.73 6.53
N ARG A 188 -11.28 -17.80 7.49
CA ARG A 188 -12.13 -17.82 8.70
C ARG A 188 -13.61 -17.69 8.36
N TYR A 189 -13.93 -16.95 7.30
CA TYR A 189 -15.31 -16.80 6.85
C TYR A 189 -15.82 -18.02 6.07
N GLU A 190 -15.08 -18.48 5.06
CA GLU A 190 -15.55 -19.55 4.16
C GLU A 190 -15.36 -20.96 4.73
N ALA A 191 -14.32 -21.20 5.52
CA ALA A 191 -13.93 -22.53 5.95
C ALA A 191 -13.32 -22.54 7.37
N PRO A 192 -14.02 -21.99 8.39
CA PRO A 192 -13.48 -21.88 9.76
C PRO A 192 -13.03 -23.23 10.32
N ASN A 193 -13.84 -24.26 10.16
CA ASN A 193 -13.55 -25.61 10.66
C ASN A 193 -12.32 -26.23 9.97
N GLU A 194 -12.09 -25.94 8.67
CA GLU A 194 -10.90 -26.42 7.96
C GLU A 194 -9.65 -25.69 8.45
N VAL A 195 -9.73 -24.38 8.66
CA VAL A 195 -8.61 -23.58 9.19
C VAL A 195 -8.19 -24.05 10.59
N GLU A 196 -9.15 -24.44 11.42
CA GLU A 196 -8.89 -24.92 12.79
C GLU A 196 -8.37 -26.36 12.84
N SER A 197 -8.82 -27.22 11.92
CA SER A 197 -8.46 -28.65 11.94
C SER A 197 -7.17 -28.98 11.19
N VAL A 198 -6.72 -28.12 10.27
CA VAL A 198 -5.51 -28.36 9.48
C VAL A 198 -4.26 -28.10 10.30
N THR A 199 -3.35 -29.09 10.35
CA THR A 199 -2.02 -28.91 10.96
C THR A 199 -1.20 -27.89 10.15
N PRO A 200 -0.60 -26.87 10.80
CA PRO A 200 0.22 -25.88 10.11
C PRO A 200 1.52 -26.51 9.59
N THR A 201 1.80 -26.29 8.29
CA THR A 201 3.09 -26.61 7.64
C THR A 201 4.23 -25.76 8.18
N ASN A 202 3.93 -24.54 8.64
CA ASN A 202 4.85 -23.72 9.41
C ASN A 202 4.18 -23.27 10.73
N PRO A 203 4.43 -23.99 11.84
CA PRO A 203 3.86 -23.66 13.16
C PRO A 203 4.21 -22.26 13.66
N ASN A 204 5.33 -21.69 13.19
CA ASN A 204 5.78 -20.36 13.59
C ASN A 204 5.10 -19.23 12.78
N TYR A 205 4.24 -19.57 11.81
CA TYR A 205 3.53 -18.59 10.98
C TYR A 205 2.03 -18.60 11.24
N TRP A 206 1.52 -17.49 11.76
CA TRP A 206 0.12 -17.34 12.18
C TRP A 206 -0.90 -17.54 11.05
N ALA A 207 -0.53 -17.27 9.79
CA ALA A 207 -1.42 -17.47 8.63
C ALA A 207 -1.20 -18.83 7.94
N SER A 208 -0.40 -19.75 8.50
CA SER A 208 -0.02 -21.00 7.82
C SER A 208 -1.22 -21.86 7.42
N THR A 209 -2.16 -22.08 8.34
CA THR A 209 -3.34 -22.91 8.08
C THR A 209 -4.28 -22.24 7.08
N ALA A 210 -4.46 -20.92 7.19
CA ALA A 210 -5.25 -20.15 6.23
C ALA A 210 -4.70 -20.25 4.80
N TYR A 211 -3.39 -20.17 4.60
CA TYR A 211 -2.79 -20.37 3.27
C TYR A 211 -3.01 -21.79 2.74
N GLN A 212 -2.87 -22.82 3.59
CA GLN A 212 -3.11 -24.20 3.18
C GLN A 212 -4.55 -24.41 2.72
N VAL A 213 -5.52 -23.86 3.45
CA VAL A 213 -6.94 -23.93 3.07
C VAL A 213 -7.23 -23.08 1.84
N ALA A 214 -6.64 -21.89 1.71
CA ALA A 214 -6.82 -21.05 0.53
C ALA A 214 -6.35 -21.75 -0.75
N VAL A 215 -5.17 -22.38 -0.71
CA VAL A 215 -4.64 -23.15 -1.85
C VAL A 215 -5.52 -24.37 -2.16
N SER A 216 -6.04 -25.08 -1.15
CA SER A 216 -6.94 -26.22 -1.39
C SER A 216 -8.29 -25.79 -1.99
N LYS A 217 -8.72 -24.55 -1.74
CA LYS A 217 -9.91 -23.92 -2.36
C LYS A 217 -9.61 -23.28 -3.73
N GLY A 218 -8.39 -23.41 -4.25
CA GLY A 218 -8.01 -22.92 -5.58
C GLY A 218 -7.72 -21.42 -5.67
N LEU A 219 -7.51 -20.73 -4.54
CA LEU A 219 -7.16 -19.30 -4.56
C LEU A 219 -5.77 -19.11 -5.16
N GLN A 220 -5.66 -18.12 -6.03
CA GLN A 220 -4.40 -17.63 -6.57
C GLN A 220 -3.76 -16.65 -5.58
N VAL A 221 -2.90 -17.16 -4.70
CA VAL A 221 -2.17 -16.38 -3.70
C VAL A 221 -0.70 -16.26 -4.09
N LYS A 222 -0.07 -15.12 -3.79
CA LYS A 222 1.36 -14.87 -4.08
C LYS A 222 2.25 -15.34 -2.92
N GLY A 223 1.76 -15.19 -1.69
CA GLY A 223 2.40 -15.59 -0.45
C GLY A 223 2.23 -17.06 -0.13
N SER A 224 2.97 -17.51 0.88
CA SER A 224 2.85 -18.86 1.43
C SER A 224 3.50 -18.92 2.83
N PRO A 225 3.36 -20.05 3.55
CA PRO A 225 4.05 -20.26 4.83
C PRO A 225 5.59 -20.19 4.74
N THR A 226 6.16 -20.35 3.54
CA THR A 226 7.60 -20.23 3.25
C THR A 226 7.95 -18.94 2.50
N ALA A 227 7.01 -18.31 1.80
CA ALA A 227 7.17 -17.04 1.09
C ALA A 227 6.57 -15.86 1.87
N ARG A 228 7.09 -15.62 3.09
CA ARG A 228 6.54 -14.61 4.01
C ARG A 228 6.60 -13.18 3.48
N SER A 229 7.67 -12.80 2.78
CA SER A 229 7.80 -11.44 2.24
C SER A 229 6.67 -11.09 1.27
N LEU A 230 6.19 -12.05 0.49
CA LEU A 230 5.03 -11.89 -0.40
C LEU A 230 3.72 -11.91 0.39
N ALA A 231 3.62 -12.77 1.40
CA ALA A 231 2.44 -12.88 2.25
C ALA A 231 2.21 -11.62 3.10
N ASP A 232 3.28 -10.98 3.58
CA ASP A 232 3.24 -9.78 4.40
C ASP A 232 3.28 -8.48 3.57
N ALA A 233 3.30 -8.59 2.23
CA ALA A 233 3.15 -7.44 1.34
C ALA A 233 1.69 -6.96 1.27
N ASN A 234 1.50 -5.67 1.02
CA ASN A 234 0.18 -5.08 0.80
C ASN A 234 -0.53 -5.78 -0.36
N THR A 235 -1.84 -6.01 -0.20
CA THR A 235 -2.70 -6.55 -1.25
C THR A 235 -3.62 -5.46 -1.83
N THR A 236 -4.30 -5.78 -2.92
CA THR A 236 -5.15 -4.85 -3.66
C THR A 236 -6.62 -5.27 -3.66
N ARG A 237 -7.49 -4.34 -4.03
CA ARG A 237 -8.92 -4.63 -4.23
C ARG A 237 -9.14 -5.70 -5.30
N GLY A 238 -8.34 -5.70 -6.36
CA GLY A 238 -8.40 -6.69 -7.44
C GLY A 238 -8.10 -8.10 -6.95
N THR A 239 -7.07 -8.27 -6.11
CA THR A 239 -6.74 -9.57 -5.49
C THR A 239 -7.90 -10.07 -4.63
N LEU A 240 -8.52 -9.20 -3.83
CA LEU A 240 -9.69 -9.56 -3.04
C LEU A 240 -10.87 -9.99 -3.93
N ALA A 241 -11.18 -9.21 -4.97
CA ALA A 241 -12.27 -9.55 -5.89
C ALA A 241 -12.05 -10.94 -6.50
N GLN A 242 -10.84 -11.20 -6.99
CA GLN A 242 -10.48 -12.48 -7.59
C GLN A 242 -10.62 -13.63 -6.60
N ALA A 243 -10.18 -13.44 -5.34
CA ALA A 243 -10.33 -14.45 -4.30
C ALA A 243 -11.81 -14.72 -3.98
N MET A 244 -12.64 -13.68 -3.82
CA MET A 244 -14.07 -13.82 -3.52
C MET A 244 -14.83 -14.51 -4.66
N ALA A 245 -14.57 -14.12 -5.91
CA ALA A 245 -15.21 -14.74 -7.08
C ALA A 245 -14.74 -16.19 -7.29
N THR A 246 -13.47 -16.49 -7.03
CA THR A 246 -12.93 -17.87 -7.07
C THR A 246 -13.61 -18.74 -6.03
N LEU A 247 -13.75 -18.25 -4.80
CA LEU A 247 -14.47 -18.94 -3.72
C LEU A 247 -15.93 -19.17 -4.04
N HIS A 248 -16.57 -18.19 -4.68
CA HIS A 248 -17.98 -18.28 -5.04
C HIS A 248 -18.23 -19.31 -6.15
N THR A 249 -17.39 -19.31 -7.19
CA THR A 249 -17.55 -20.17 -8.37
C THR A 249 -16.93 -21.56 -8.18
N GLY A 250 -16.04 -21.72 -7.19
CA GLY A 250 -15.28 -22.94 -6.97
C GLY A 250 -14.18 -23.17 -8.02
N SER A 251 -13.85 -22.17 -8.83
CA SER A 251 -12.81 -22.26 -9.86
C SER A 251 -12.07 -20.92 -10.02
N PRO A 252 -10.78 -20.92 -10.37
CA PRO A 252 -10.03 -19.69 -10.55
C PRO A 252 -10.62 -18.83 -11.68
N VAL A 253 -10.80 -17.54 -11.43
CA VAL A 253 -11.29 -16.56 -12.43
C VAL A 253 -10.23 -15.49 -12.71
N SER A 254 -10.33 -14.80 -13.84
CA SER A 254 -9.53 -13.60 -14.11
C SER A 254 -9.99 -12.41 -13.24
N VAL A 255 -9.12 -11.41 -13.07
CA VAL A 255 -9.47 -10.18 -12.32
C VAL A 255 -10.63 -9.44 -13.00
N ARG A 256 -10.72 -9.43 -14.34
CA ARG A 256 -11.84 -8.81 -15.06
C ARG A 256 -13.18 -9.49 -14.78
N GLU A 257 -13.21 -10.82 -14.84
CA GLU A 257 -14.40 -11.60 -14.49
C GLU A 257 -14.78 -11.40 -13.02
N ALA A 258 -13.79 -11.34 -12.14
CA ALA A 258 -14.01 -11.10 -10.72
C ALA A 258 -14.60 -9.70 -10.43
N VAL A 259 -14.10 -8.66 -11.10
CA VAL A 259 -14.66 -7.31 -10.99
C VAL A 259 -16.10 -7.28 -11.50
N GLN A 260 -16.38 -7.93 -12.63
CA GLN A 260 -17.75 -8.03 -13.15
C GLN A 260 -18.67 -8.75 -12.16
N PHE A 261 -18.22 -9.87 -11.58
CA PHE A 261 -18.94 -10.57 -10.51
C PHE A 261 -19.29 -9.61 -9.34
N MET A 262 -18.32 -8.82 -8.86
CA MET A 262 -18.54 -7.91 -7.75
C MET A 262 -19.61 -6.83 -8.05
N TYR A 263 -19.75 -6.42 -9.32
CA TYR A 263 -20.80 -5.52 -9.78
C TYR A 263 -22.15 -6.21 -9.95
N ASP A 264 -22.18 -7.35 -10.64
CA ASP A 264 -23.39 -8.11 -10.94
C ASP A 264 -24.11 -8.55 -9.67
N THR A 265 -23.37 -8.86 -8.62
CA THR A 265 -23.91 -9.23 -7.31
C THR A 265 -24.21 -8.03 -6.41
N GLY A 266 -23.88 -6.81 -6.82
CA GLY A 266 -24.08 -5.59 -6.02
C GLY A 266 -23.17 -5.46 -4.80
N ILE A 267 -22.08 -6.24 -4.70
CA ILE A 267 -21.11 -6.15 -3.58
C ILE A 267 -20.41 -4.79 -3.59
N THR A 268 -20.25 -4.20 -4.78
CA THR A 268 -19.72 -2.86 -4.95
C THR A 268 -20.50 -2.12 -6.03
N THR A 269 -20.53 -0.80 -5.90
CA THR A 269 -20.94 0.10 -6.99
C THR A 269 -19.74 0.72 -7.69
N GLY A 270 -18.52 0.36 -7.28
CA GLY A 270 -17.28 0.99 -7.74
C GLY A 270 -16.95 2.21 -6.88
N LYS A 271 -15.81 2.82 -7.14
CA LYS A 271 -15.44 4.10 -6.54
C LYS A 271 -16.31 5.17 -7.18
N THR A 272 -16.86 6.04 -6.33
CA THR A 272 -17.44 7.28 -6.83
C THR A 272 -16.35 8.08 -7.51
N ASP A 273 -16.59 8.43 -8.77
CA ASP A 273 -15.85 9.43 -9.48
C ASP A 273 -16.03 10.80 -8.81
N ALA A 274 -15.28 11.78 -9.29
CA ALA A 274 -15.31 13.13 -8.74
C ALA A 274 -16.66 13.85 -8.98
N SER A 275 -17.56 13.32 -9.82
CA SER A 275 -18.92 13.80 -10.02
C SER A 275 -19.93 13.14 -9.07
N GLY A 276 -19.47 12.24 -8.18
CA GLY A 276 -20.31 11.48 -7.28
C GLY A 276 -21.02 10.30 -7.94
N ASN A 277 -20.75 10.01 -9.23
CA ASN A 277 -21.26 8.81 -9.88
C ASN A 277 -20.35 7.65 -9.53
N ALA A 278 -20.90 6.46 -9.34
CA ALA A 278 -20.10 5.25 -9.20
C ALA A 278 -20.25 4.44 -10.49
N PRO A 279 -19.53 4.79 -11.59
CA PRO A 279 -19.60 4.01 -12.81
C PRO A 279 -19.14 2.58 -12.49
N MET A 280 -19.81 1.57 -13.03
CA MET A 280 -19.47 0.17 -12.78
C MET A 280 -18.48 -0.32 -13.85
N THR A 281 -17.27 0.23 -13.84
CA THR A 281 -16.20 -0.04 -14.81
C THR A 281 -15.02 -0.73 -14.15
N TYR A 282 -14.14 -1.31 -14.94
CA TYR A 282 -12.93 -1.96 -14.42
C TYR A 282 -12.01 -0.97 -13.70
N GLU A 283 -11.90 0.24 -14.25
CA GLU A 283 -11.06 1.33 -13.75
C GLU A 283 -11.63 1.90 -12.46
N SER A 284 -12.94 2.18 -12.43
CA SER A 284 -13.61 2.69 -11.23
C SER A 284 -13.67 1.66 -10.10
N PHE A 285 -13.51 0.36 -10.38
CA PHE A 285 -13.35 -0.63 -9.33
C PHE A 285 -12.09 -0.35 -8.51
N GLY A 286 -11.03 0.18 -9.13
CA GLY A 286 -9.74 0.44 -8.50
C GLY A 286 -8.96 -0.84 -8.23
N VAL A 287 -8.80 -1.70 -9.24
CA VAL A 287 -8.19 -3.05 -9.07
C VAL A 287 -6.80 -3.03 -8.44
N ASN A 288 -6.03 -1.98 -8.69
CA ASN A 288 -4.67 -1.83 -8.19
C ASN A 288 -4.59 -1.02 -6.88
N ASP A 289 -5.70 -0.44 -6.41
CA ASP A 289 -5.66 0.31 -5.16
C ASP A 289 -5.36 -0.63 -3.98
N PRO A 290 -4.56 -0.17 -3.00
CA PRO A 290 -4.38 -0.89 -1.75
C PRO A 290 -5.71 -1.22 -1.08
N LEU A 291 -5.85 -2.46 -0.62
CA LEU A 291 -7.05 -2.89 0.08
C LEU A 291 -7.04 -2.34 1.52
N GLU A 292 -7.87 -1.33 1.80
CA GLU A 292 -8.08 -0.85 3.17
C GLU A 292 -8.85 -1.89 4.00
N ARG A 293 -8.56 -1.98 5.30
CA ARG A 293 -9.28 -2.87 6.23
C ARG A 293 -10.78 -2.59 6.27
N ALA A 294 -11.20 -1.32 6.24
CA ALA A 294 -12.59 -0.91 6.15
C ALA A 294 -13.29 -1.39 4.87
N GLN A 295 -12.57 -1.39 3.74
CA GLN A 295 -13.11 -1.85 2.46
C GLN A 295 -13.31 -3.36 2.47
N MET A 296 -12.34 -4.12 3.02
CA MET A 296 -12.44 -5.56 3.18
C MET A 296 -13.71 -5.94 3.95
N VAL A 297 -13.97 -5.36 5.12
CA VAL A 297 -15.16 -5.71 5.90
C VAL A 297 -16.46 -5.33 5.21
N ALA A 298 -16.50 -4.19 4.50
CA ALA A 298 -17.67 -3.76 3.76
C ALA A 298 -17.99 -4.71 2.60
N PHE A 299 -16.99 -5.13 1.84
CA PHE A 299 -17.17 -6.12 0.77
C PHE A 299 -17.57 -7.49 1.31
N MET A 300 -16.93 -7.94 2.40
CA MET A 300 -17.27 -9.21 3.04
C MET A 300 -18.72 -9.23 3.55
N LYS A 301 -19.19 -8.15 4.18
CA LYS A 301 -20.56 -8.07 4.68
C LYS A 301 -21.58 -8.14 3.55
N ARG A 302 -21.35 -7.38 2.48
CA ARG A 302 -22.26 -7.38 1.32
C ARG A 302 -22.25 -8.72 0.59
N TYR A 303 -21.09 -9.37 0.50
CA TYR A 303 -20.99 -10.72 -0.03
C TYR A 303 -21.74 -11.73 0.84
N HIS A 304 -21.64 -11.63 2.17
CA HIS A 304 -22.44 -12.44 3.08
C HIS A 304 -23.94 -12.23 2.89
N ASP A 305 -24.39 -10.98 2.73
CA ASP A 305 -25.80 -10.67 2.48
C ASP A 305 -26.28 -11.24 1.14
N TYR A 306 -25.44 -11.13 0.11
CA TYR A 306 -25.70 -11.73 -1.20
C TYR A 306 -25.81 -13.27 -1.11
N LYS A 307 -24.85 -13.95 -0.47
CA LYS A 307 -24.90 -15.42 -0.31
C LYS A 307 -26.13 -15.90 0.47
N THR A 308 -26.54 -15.15 1.48
CA THR A 308 -27.64 -15.56 2.37
C THR A 308 -29.03 -15.25 1.82
N SER A 309 -29.17 -14.17 1.05
CA SER A 309 -30.49 -13.67 0.62
C SER A 309 -30.66 -13.47 -0.89
N GLY A 310 -29.60 -13.61 -1.68
CA GLY A 310 -29.57 -13.27 -3.10
C GLY A 310 -29.64 -11.77 -3.38
N LYS A 311 -29.61 -10.92 -2.35
CA LYS A 311 -29.66 -9.46 -2.44
C LYS A 311 -28.63 -8.84 -1.50
N VAL A 312 -28.08 -7.69 -1.89
CA VAL A 312 -27.20 -6.92 -1.01
C VAL A 312 -28.02 -5.93 -0.20
N ASN A 313 -27.94 -6.02 1.12
CA ASN A 313 -28.52 -5.02 2.02
C ASN A 313 -27.54 -3.85 2.13
N THR A 314 -27.65 -2.85 1.26
CA THR A 314 -26.83 -1.63 1.37
C THR A 314 -27.30 -0.80 2.57
N PRO A 315 -26.41 -0.36 3.48
CA PRO A 315 -26.75 0.64 4.48
C PRO A 315 -27.30 1.92 3.82
N PRO A 316 -28.19 2.69 4.48
CA PRO A 316 -28.71 3.92 3.92
C PRO A 316 -27.57 4.87 3.51
N VAL A 317 -27.58 5.33 2.26
CA VAL A 317 -26.67 6.39 1.79
C VAL A 317 -26.90 7.61 2.68
N VAL A 318 -25.88 8.01 3.45
CA VAL A 318 -25.92 9.29 4.17
C VAL A 318 -25.93 10.39 3.11
N PRO A 319 -26.98 11.23 2.99
CA PRO A 319 -27.06 12.23 1.93
C PRO A 319 -25.93 13.25 2.08
N ALA A 320 -25.29 13.61 0.96
CA ALA A 320 -24.40 14.76 0.93
C ALA A 320 -25.19 16.07 1.20
N PRO A 321 -24.57 17.10 1.81
CA PRO A 321 -25.22 18.40 2.02
C PRO A 321 -25.63 19.02 0.67
N PRO A 322 -26.77 19.72 0.58
CA PRO A 322 -27.26 20.25 -0.69
C PRO A 322 -26.34 21.36 -1.22
N SER A 323 -25.89 21.22 -2.48
CA SER A 323 -25.18 22.26 -3.22
C SER A 323 -26.18 23.14 -3.99
N SER A 324 -25.96 24.45 -3.92
CA SER A 324 -26.78 25.47 -4.57
C SER A 324 -26.12 25.98 -5.85
N GLY A 325 -26.90 26.04 -6.94
CA GLY A 325 -26.79 27.07 -7.97
C GLY A 325 -25.91 26.76 -9.19
N GLY A 326 -26.55 26.62 -10.35
CA GLY A 326 -25.94 26.26 -11.63
C GLY A 326 -25.38 27.40 -12.47
N GLY A 327 -24.64 27.01 -13.51
CA GLY A 327 -24.21 27.84 -14.63
C GLY A 327 -23.78 26.94 -15.80
N SER A 328 -24.41 27.12 -16.97
CA SER A 328 -24.14 26.34 -18.20
C SER A 328 -22.78 26.69 -18.80
N VAL A 329 -21.99 25.68 -19.19
CA VAL A 329 -20.78 25.84 -20.00
C VAL A 329 -20.83 24.87 -21.20
N VAL A 330 -20.45 25.42 -22.35
CA VAL A 330 -20.45 24.83 -23.69
C VAL A 330 -19.48 23.65 -23.82
N THR A 331 -19.92 22.55 -24.44
CA THR A 331 -19.14 21.32 -24.69
C THR A 331 -18.31 21.40 -25.98
N PRO A 332 -17.00 21.05 -25.96
CA PRO A 332 -16.22 20.64 -27.13
C PRO A 332 -16.18 19.10 -27.27
N PRO A 333 -15.71 18.56 -28.42
CA PRO A 333 -16.03 17.22 -28.89
C PRO A 333 -15.32 16.09 -28.14
N SER A 334 -15.99 14.94 -28.15
CA SER A 334 -15.59 13.67 -27.54
C SER A 334 -14.51 12.94 -28.35
N ASN A 335 -13.31 12.82 -27.79
CA ASN A 335 -12.34 11.77 -28.10
C ASN A 335 -11.60 11.39 -26.82
N GLY A 336 -12.15 10.48 -26.01
CA GLY A 336 -11.42 9.75 -24.95
C GLY A 336 -10.80 10.55 -23.79
N LEU A 337 -10.97 11.88 -23.72
CA LEU A 337 -10.42 12.72 -22.65
C LEU A 337 -11.36 12.74 -21.44
N ILE A 338 -10.82 12.54 -20.24
CA ILE A 338 -11.55 12.59 -18.97
C ILE A 338 -12.15 13.98 -18.80
N ALA A 339 -13.48 14.10 -18.75
CA ALA A 339 -14.13 15.37 -18.48
C ALA A 339 -13.82 15.82 -17.04
N PRO A 340 -13.46 17.09 -16.81
CA PRO A 340 -13.20 17.58 -15.47
C PRO A 340 -14.47 17.55 -14.61
N PRO A 341 -14.39 17.17 -13.33
CA PRO A 341 -15.55 17.19 -12.44
C PRO A 341 -16.03 18.62 -12.19
N GLN A 342 -17.35 18.77 -12.00
CA GLN A 342 -17.94 20.06 -11.63
C GLN A 342 -17.44 20.47 -10.23
N ASN A 343 -16.88 21.69 -10.13
CA ASN A 343 -16.45 22.38 -8.89
C ASN A 343 -15.04 22.12 -8.33
N ASN A 344 -14.10 21.56 -9.11
CA ASN A 344 -12.68 21.56 -8.71
C ASN A 344 -12.10 22.99 -8.72
N GLN A 345 -12.02 23.65 -7.56
CA GLN A 345 -11.49 25.01 -7.44
C GLN A 345 -10.24 25.05 -6.55
N VAL A 346 -9.19 25.74 -7.00
CA VAL A 346 -7.98 26.04 -6.22
C VAL A 346 -7.83 27.56 -6.16
N GLY A 347 -8.14 28.14 -5.00
CA GLY A 347 -8.26 29.60 -4.87
C GLY A 347 -9.37 30.12 -5.78
N ASN A 348 -9.03 30.98 -6.73
CA ASN A 348 -9.96 31.55 -7.70
C ASN A 348 -9.95 30.84 -9.06
N ILE A 349 -9.21 29.72 -9.19
CA ILE A 349 -9.05 28.99 -10.45
C ILE A 349 -9.88 27.71 -10.41
N GLN A 350 -10.84 27.58 -11.31
CA GLN A 350 -11.53 26.35 -11.65
C GLN A 350 -10.58 25.47 -12.46
N VAL A 351 -10.09 24.40 -11.84
CA VAL A 351 -9.16 23.45 -12.45
C VAL A 351 -9.90 22.22 -12.97
N ARG A 352 -9.27 21.54 -13.95
CA ARG A 352 -9.79 20.35 -14.61
C ARG A 352 -9.41 19.05 -13.92
N TYR A 353 -8.20 18.97 -13.37
CA TYR A 353 -7.62 17.73 -12.88
C TYR A 353 -7.06 17.92 -11.47
N GLY A 354 -7.55 17.11 -10.52
CA GLY A 354 -7.13 17.17 -9.12
C GLY A 354 -7.13 18.60 -8.54
N LYS A 355 -5.95 19.02 -8.07
CA LYS A 355 -5.68 20.40 -7.59
C LYS A 355 -4.65 21.12 -8.46
N HIS A 356 -4.48 20.69 -9.71
CA HIS A 356 -3.40 21.16 -10.56
C HIS A 356 -3.76 22.49 -11.21
N THR A 357 -3.09 23.56 -10.79
CA THR A 357 -3.15 24.87 -11.44
C THR A 357 -2.04 25.05 -12.47
N TYR A 358 -1.09 24.11 -12.59
CA TYR A 358 0.08 24.23 -13.47
C TYR A 358 0.92 25.51 -13.22
N GLY A 359 0.91 25.97 -11.97
CA GLY A 359 1.60 27.18 -11.53
C GLY A 359 0.94 28.50 -11.95
N THR A 360 -0.22 28.47 -12.63
CA THR A 360 -0.91 29.67 -13.11
C THR A 360 -1.53 30.46 -11.97
N LYS A 361 -1.68 31.77 -12.14
CA LYS A 361 -2.17 32.71 -11.12
C LYS A 361 -3.62 33.11 -11.31
N THR A 362 -4.14 33.05 -12.54
CA THR A 362 -5.51 33.44 -12.87
C THR A 362 -6.21 32.36 -13.70
N GLN A 363 -7.54 32.45 -13.79
CA GLN A 363 -8.33 31.54 -14.63
C GLN A 363 -7.93 31.66 -16.10
N GLU A 364 -7.65 32.87 -16.58
CA GLU A 364 -7.29 33.11 -17.97
C GLU A 364 -5.95 32.46 -18.35
N GLU A 365 -4.96 32.50 -17.46
CA GLU A 365 -3.69 31.80 -17.65
C GLU A 365 -3.91 30.28 -17.68
N TYR A 366 -4.73 29.76 -16.76
CA TYR A 366 -5.07 28.34 -16.70
C TYR A 366 -5.76 27.85 -17.97
N ASP A 367 -6.80 28.57 -18.41
CA ASP A 367 -7.56 28.23 -19.61
C ASP A 367 -6.67 28.30 -20.86
N TYR A 368 -5.74 29.25 -20.91
CA TYR A 368 -4.76 29.34 -22.00
C TYR A 368 -3.83 28.13 -22.04
N VAL A 369 -3.28 27.72 -20.90
CA VAL A 369 -2.42 26.52 -20.79
C VAL A 369 -3.20 25.29 -21.24
N MET A 370 -4.40 25.07 -20.68
CA MET A 370 -5.19 23.89 -21.00
C MET A 370 -5.60 23.84 -22.46
N LYS A 371 -5.97 24.99 -23.04
CA LYS A 371 -6.26 25.05 -24.46
C LYS A 371 -5.04 24.65 -25.30
N ALA A 372 -3.87 25.22 -25.01
CA ALA A 372 -2.66 24.93 -25.77
C ALA A 372 -2.25 23.45 -25.67
N VAL A 373 -2.36 22.86 -24.47
CA VAL A 373 -2.10 21.42 -24.23
C VAL A 373 -3.03 20.54 -25.04
N LEU A 374 -4.34 20.81 -24.97
CA LEU A 374 -5.35 20.03 -25.69
C LEU A 374 -5.20 20.18 -27.21
N ASP A 375 -4.95 21.38 -27.71
CA ASP A 375 -4.70 21.62 -29.14
C ASP A 375 -3.49 20.80 -29.64
N VAL A 376 -2.40 20.70 -28.85
CA VAL A 376 -1.22 19.90 -29.21
C VAL A 376 -1.50 18.40 -29.17
N ILE A 377 -2.26 17.92 -28.18
CA ILE A 377 -2.70 16.52 -28.12
C ILE A 377 -3.54 16.21 -29.37
N ASP A 378 -4.58 17.01 -29.65
CA ASP A 378 -5.47 16.80 -30.79
C ASP A 378 -4.72 16.83 -32.14
N GLU A 379 -3.75 17.73 -32.31
CA GLU A 379 -2.98 17.86 -33.56
C GLU A 379 -1.96 16.73 -33.74
N ARG A 380 -1.31 16.30 -32.65
CA ARG A 380 -0.05 15.54 -32.76
C ARG A 380 -0.08 14.16 -32.15
N TYR A 381 -1.08 13.80 -31.34
CA TYR A 381 -1.07 12.56 -30.56
C TYR A 381 -0.73 11.33 -31.41
N ASP A 382 -1.39 11.14 -32.54
CA ASP A 382 -1.18 9.98 -33.43
C ASP A 382 0.24 9.91 -34.02
N THR A 383 0.86 11.08 -34.22
CA THR A 383 2.21 11.23 -34.77
C THR A 383 3.32 11.34 -33.73
N ALA A 384 2.97 11.56 -32.45
CA ALA A 384 3.89 11.81 -31.34
C ALA A 384 4.63 10.55 -30.88
N ARG A 385 5.29 9.85 -31.80
CA ARG A 385 6.04 8.64 -31.51
C ARG A 385 7.49 8.95 -31.18
N ASP A 386 8.00 8.26 -30.16
CA ASP A 386 9.27 8.46 -29.44
C ASP A 386 10.53 8.60 -30.30
N PHE A 387 10.51 8.04 -31.52
CA PHE A 387 11.65 8.04 -32.42
C PHE A 387 11.24 8.31 -33.88
N ARG A 388 10.19 9.09 -34.16
CA ARG A 388 9.83 9.42 -35.56
C ARG A 388 10.02 10.90 -35.85
N GLY A 389 11.26 11.25 -36.20
CA GLY A 389 11.62 12.56 -36.75
C GLY A 389 12.87 12.56 -37.65
N SER A 390 13.65 11.48 -37.64
CA SER A 390 14.78 11.27 -38.57
C SER A 390 14.79 9.84 -39.12
N GLU A 391 15.31 9.61 -40.33
CA GLU A 391 15.50 8.25 -40.90
C GLU A 391 16.29 7.33 -39.96
N ARG A 392 17.18 7.90 -39.14
CA ARG A 392 17.98 7.14 -38.18
C ARG A 392 17.15 6.65 -36.99
N SER A 393 16.08 7.35 -36.67
CA SER A 393 15.17 7.06 -35.57
C SER A 393 14.12 6.01 -35.98
N SER A 394 13.76 5.91 -37.26
CA SER A 394 12.89 4.81 -37.76
C SER A 394 13.59 3.45 -37.72
N ARG A 395 14.90 3.39 -37.99
CA ARG A 395 15.72 2.16 -37.92
C ARG A 395 15.81 1.55 -36.53
N VAL A 396 15.61 2.34 -35.47
CA VAL A 396 15.57 1.83 -34.09
C VAL A 396 14.37 0.88 -33.91
N TYR A 397 13.23 1.21 -34.53
CA TYR A 397 12.00 0.42 -34.41
C TYR A 397 12.01 -0.88 -35.20
N ASP A 398 12.89 -1.03 -36.19
CA ASP A 398 13.07 -2.29 -36.92
C ASP A 398 13.48 -3.44 -35.97
N TYR A 399 14.03 -3.11 -34.79
CA TYR A 399 14.46 -4.05 -33.76
C TYR A 399 13.56 -4.04 -32.51
N PHE A 400 12.42 -3.35 -32.53
CA PHE A 400 11.53 -3.26 -31.38
C PHE A 400 10.96 -4.62 -30.98
N ASP A 401 10.49 -5.40 -31.95
CA ASP A 401 9.94 -6.74 -31.70
C ASP A 401 10.99 -7.69 -31.09
N GLU A 402 12.26 -7.56 -31.48
CA GLU A 402 13.35 -8.32 -30.86
C GLU A 402 13.54 -7.94 -29.38
N TYR A 403 13.50 -6.63 -29.08
CA TYR A 403 13.62 -6.14 -27.71
C TYR A 403 12.44 -6.62 -26.85
N VAL A 404 11.20 -6.55 -27.37
CA VAL A 404 10.00 -7.10 -26.74
C VAL A 404 10.15 -8.61 -26.49
N ALA A 405 10.72 -9.35 -27.45
CA ALA A 405 10.99 -10.78 -27.33
C ALA A 405 12.11 -11.15 -26.33
N GLY A 406 12.70 -10.16 -25.65
CA GLY A 406 13.71 -10.39 -24.61
C GLY A 406 15.16 -10.22 -25.06
N VAL A 407 15.41 -9.84 -26.32
CA VAL A 407 16.76 -9.51 -26.78
C VAL A 407 17.25 -8.24 -26.08
N ARG A 408 18.49 -8.24 -25.60
CA ARG A 408 19.11 -7.11 -24.90
C ARG A 408 20.40 -6.68 -25.59
N PRO A 409 20.79 -5.39 -25.49
CA PRO A 409 22.01 -4.90 -26.09
C PRO A 409 23.26 -5.48 -25.43
N ASN A 410 24.33 -5.56 -26.21
CA ASN A 410 25.67 -5.83 -25.75
C ASN A 410 26.41 -4.52 -25.46
N TYR A 411 26.82 -4.34 -24.20
CA TYR A 411 27.53 -3.15 -23.72
C TYR A 411 29.06 -3.28 -23.77
N ASP A 412 29.61 -4.42 -24.19
CA ASP A 412 31.05 -4.63 -24.29
C ASP A 412 31.64 -3.85 -25.48
N ASN A 413 32.33 -2.74 -25.20
CA ASN A 413 32.95 -1.88 -26.21
C ASN A 413 34.08 -2.56 -27.01
N THR A 414 34.53 -3.74 -26.58
CA THR A 414 35.54 -4.54 -27.28
C THR A 414 34.93 -5.55 -28.26
N ASN A 415 33.62 -5.86 -28.12
CA ASN A 415 32.92 -6.74 -29.05
C ASN A 415 32.59 -5.98 -30.35
N PRO A 416 33.01 -6.49 -31.54
CA PRO A 416 32.69 -5.87 -32.83
C PRO A 416 31.19 -5.67 -33.07
N GLU A 417 30.34 -6.53 -32.52
CA GLU A 417 28.88 -6.44 -32.63
C GLU A 417 28.31 -5.22 -31.90
N ASN A 418 29.02 -4.65 -30.92
CA ASN A 418 28.53 -3.47 -30.21
C ASN A 418 28.35 -2.27 -31.16
N ARG A 419 29.15 -2.20 -32.23
CA ARG A 419 29.15 -1.07 -33.18
C ARG A 419 28.21 -1.26 -34.37
N ASN A 420 27.46 -2.36 -34.45
CA ASN A 420 26.51 -2.57 -35.53
C ASN A 420 25.18 -1.83 -35.27
N GLU A 421 24.42 -1.63 -36.35
CA GLU A 421 23.15 -0.89 -36.31
C GLU A 421 22.12 -1.52 -35.38
N ARG A 422 22.04 -2.87 -35.37
CA ARG A 422 21.17 -3.64 -34.48
C ARG A 422 21.46 -3.36 -33.01
N ASN A 423 22.72 -3.42 -32.58
CA ASN A 423 23.09 -3.18 -31.19
C ASN A 423 22.88 -1.72 -30.79
N PHE A 424 23.14 -0.77 -31.69
CA PHE A 424 22.80 0.64 -31.47
C PHE A 424 21.30 0.84 -31.24
N ALA A 425 20.45 0.20 -32.04
CA ALA A 425 19.00 0.22 -31.86
C ALA A 425 18.59 -0.38 -30.52
N LEU A 426 19.13 -1.56 -30.17
CA LEU A 426 18.86 -2.20 -28.87
C LEU A 426 19.33 -1.35 -27.69
N ILE A 427 20.45 -0.63 -27.78
CA ILE A 427 20.90 0.31 -26.74
C ILE A 427 19.91 1.46 -26.60
N ALA A 428 19.42 2.02 -27.71
CA ALA A 428 18.44 3.11 -27.67
C ALA A 428 17.11 2.65 -27.04
N LEU A 429 16.63 1.45 -27.41
CA LEU A 429 15.43 0.85 -26.83
C LEU A 429 15.62 0.49 -25.35
N ASP A 430 16.76 -0.09 -24.98
CA ASP A 430 17.07 -0.43 -23.58
C ASP A 430 17.17 0.83 -22.73
N THR A 431 17.88 1.84 -23.20
CA THR A 431 17.96 3.15 -22.53
C THR A 431 16.55 3.68 -22.23
N ARG A 432 15.64 3.61 -23.21
CA ARG A 432 14.29 4.13 -23.09
C ARG A 432 13.36 3.30 -22.20
N TYR A 433 13.33 1.99 -22.40
CA TYR A 433 12.30 1.10 -21.89
C TYR A 433 12.77 0.18 -20.76
N LYS A 434 14.08 0.07 -20.48
CA LYS A 434 14.62 -0.89 -19.49
C LYS A 434 13.90 -0.83 -18.16
N ASN A 435 13.72 0.36 -17.58
CA ASN A 435 13.09 0.48 -16.28
C ASN A 435 11.60 0.09 -16.31
N LEU A 436 10.90 0.31 -17.43
CA LEU A 436 9.51 -0.14 -17.59
C LEU A 436 9.45 -1.67 -17.66
N VAL A 437 10.37 -2.29 -18.41
CA VAL A 437 10.51 -3.75 -18.50
C VAL A 437 10.89 -4.37 -17.15
N GLU A 438 11.81 -3.75 -16.40
CA GLU A 438 12.23 -4.22 -15.07
C GLU A 438 11.10 -4.10 -14.03
N LEU A 439 10.13 -3.20 -14.25
CA LEU A 439 8.90 -3.12 -13.48
C LEU A 439 7.86 -4.18 -13.91
N GLY A 440 8.12 -4.95 -14.97
CA GLY A 440 7.21 -5.96 -15.49
C GLY A 440 6.10 -5.39 -16.37
N LEU A 441 6.21 -4.14 -16.82
CA LEU A 441 5.22 -3.51 -17.68
C LEU A 441 5.30 -4.06 -19.10
N ASP A 442 4.13 -4.28 -19.72
CA ASP A 442 4.04 -4.59 -21.14
C ASP A 442 4.29 -3.34 -21.97
N ILE A 443 5.50 -3.23 -22.53
CA ILE A 443 5.92 -2.09 -23.35
C ILE A 443 5.21 -2.00 -24.70
N THR A 444 4.40 -3.00 -25.06
CA THR A 444 3.53 -2.98 -26.25
C THR A 444 2.11 -2.51 -25.94
N SER A 445 1.78 -2.32 -24.66
CA SER A 445 0.44 -1.89 -24.23
C SER A 445 0.14 -0.46 -24.67
N ASP A 446 -1.14 -0.19 -24.95
CA ASP A 446 -1.65 1.15 -25.26
C ASP A 446 -1.35 2.16 -24.15
N GLU A 447 -1.27 1.71 -22.89
CA GLU A 447 -0.97 2.56 -21.75
C GLU A 447 0.50 3.02 -21.73
N VAL A 448 1.45 2.12 -22.03
CA VAL A 448 2.86 2.48 -22.19
C VAL A 448 3.06 3.35 -23.44
N ASP A 449 2.42 3.03 -24.57
CA ASP A 449 2.48 3.88 -25.78
C ASP A 449 1.94 5.29 -25.49
N LYS A 450 0.84 5.40 -24.73
CA LYS A 450 0.29 6.70 -24.30
C LYS A 450 1.25 7.46 -23.37
N LEU A 451 1.90 6.79 -22.43
CA LEU A 451 2.91 7.37 -21.53
C LEU A 451 4.08 7.95 -22.35
N VAL A 452 4.58 7.17 -23.30
CA VAL A 452 5.65 7.57 -24.22
C VAL A 452 5.26 8.80 -25.04
N ARG A 453 4.07 8.79 -25.65
CA ARG A 453 3.54 9.94 -26.40
C ARG A 453 3.45 11.20 -25.54
N GLY A 454 3.04 11.07 -24.27
CA GLY A 454 2.99 12.20 -23.34
C GLY A 454 4.31 12.95 -23.25
N SER A 455 5.43 12.22 -23.12
CA SER A 455 6.75 12.83 -23.08
C SER A 455 7.15 13.52 -24.40
N VAL A 456 6.80 12.95 -25.55
CA VAL A 456 7.07 13.54 -26.87
C VAL A 456 6.26 14.82 -27.08
N LEU A 457 4.99 14.80 -26.70
CA LEU A 457 4.11 15.96 -26.75
C LEU A 457 4.63 17.08 -25.85
N ALA A 458 5.10 16.75 -24.64
CA ALA A 458 5.68 17.73 -23.73
C ALA A 458 6.94 18.38 -24.31
N ALA A 459 7.84 17.59 -24.91
CA ALA A 459 9.02 18.10 -25.59
C ALA A 459 8.68 19.06 -26.76
N SER A 460 7.51 18.92 -27.37
CA SER A 460 7.07 19.78 -28.48
C SER A 460 6.76 21.23 -28.07
N PHE A 461 6.56 21.48 -26.76
CA PHE A 461 6.43 22.83 -26.18
C PHE A 461 7.77 23.52 -25.93
N GLY A 462 8.86 23.02 -26.54
CA GLY A 462 10.25 23.45 -26.30
C GLY A 462 10.47 24.95 -26.05
N GLY A 463 11.45 25.23 -25.19
CA GLY A 463 11.92 26.57 -24.90
C GLY A 463 12.93 27.11 -25.89
N ALA A 464 12.96 28.42 -26.09
CA ALA A 464 14.19 29.04 -26.56
C ALA A 464 15.28 28.72 -25.53
N SER A 465 16.40 28.14 -25.98
CA SER A 465 17.57 27.85 -25.15
C SER A 465 18.14 29.18 -24.62
N GLY A 466 17.57 29.70 -23.55
CA GLY A 466 17.91 30.99 -23.00
C GLY A 466 17.84 30.90 -21.49
N ASN A 467 19.03 30.80 -20.88
CA ASN A 467 19.36 30.91 -19.46
C ASN A 467 18.25 30.51 -18.49
N LEU A 468 18.44 29.40 -17.76
CA LEU A 468 17.67 29.02 -16.58
C LEU A 468 17.78 30.12 -15.49
N THR A 469 17.09 31.24 -15.67
CA THR A 469 17.22 32.44 -14.85
C THR A 469 16.43 32.35 -13.54
N GLY A 470 15.72 31.23 -13.29
CA GLY A 470 14.83 31.09 -12.13
C GLY A 470 13.53 31.88 -12.23
N HIS A 471 13.19 32.42 -13.41
CA HIS A 471 12.07 33.35 -13.58
C HIS A 471 10.79 32.70 -14.11
N ALA A 472 10.87 31.56 -14.79
CA ALA A 472 9.68 30.83 -15.25
C ALA A 472 9.20 29.89 -14.15
N TYR A 473 7.95 30.02 -13.73
CA TYR A 473 7.40 29.15 -12.68
C TYR A 473 6.21 28.33 -13.17
N SER A 474 5.42 28.86 -14.10
CA SER A 474 4.18 28.23 -14.57
C SER A 474 4.29 27.64 -15.97
N ALA A 475 3.38 26.74 -16.34
CA ALA A 475 3.22 26.32 -17.73
C ALA A 475 2.91 27.52 -18.65
N TYR A 476 2.17 28.51 -18.17
CA TYR A 476 1.84 29.72 -18.93
C TYR A 476 3.10 30.52 -19.30
N ASP A 477 4.08 30.63 -18.40
CA ASP A 477 5.35 31.32 -18.67
C ASP A 477 6.10 30.70 -19.84
N GLN A 478 6.09 29.38 -19.95
CA GLN A 478 6.74 28.69 -21.06
C GLN A 478 5.93 28.76 -22.36
N ILE A 479 4.62 28.48 -22.30
CA ILE A 479 3.79 28.43 -23.51
C ILE A 479 3.58 29.83 -24.10
N LYS A 480 3.22 30.82 -23.26
CA LYS A 480 2.92 32.19 -23.70
C LYS A 480 4.16 33.07 -23.75
N ASN A 481 4.92 33.13 -22.65
CA ASN A 481 6.01 34.10 -22.49
C ASN A 481 7.36 33.57 -23.02
N ARG A 482 7.42 32.29 -23.43
CA ARG A 482 8.63 31.61 -23.91
C ARG A 482 9.78 31.61 -22.90
N LEU A 483 9.45 31.65 -21.61
CA LEU A 483 10.40 31.56 -20.50
C LEU A 483 10.45 30.11 -20.00
N VAL A 484 11.65 29.54 -19.88
CA VAL A 484 11.79 28.10 -19.56
C VAL A 484 12.63 27.88 -18.31
N ASP A 485 12.09 27.05 -17.43
CA ASP A 485 12.75 26.51 -16.24
C ASP A 485 12.23 25.10 -15.97
N CYS A 486 12.86 24.36 -15.06
CA CYS A 486 12.45 23.03 -14.65
C CYS A 486 11.01 22.98 -14.11
N ASN A 487 10.57 24.02 -13.38
CA ASN A 487 9.19 24.10 -12.89
C ASN A 487 8.18 24.24 -14.04
N SER A 488 8.43 25.15 -14.98
CA SER A 488 7.51 25.37 -16.11
C SER A 488 7.40 24.14 -17.00
N VAL A 489 8.52 23.43 -17.22
CA VAL A 489 8.55 22.17 -17.98
C VAL A 489 7.74 21.10 -17.27
N ALA A 490 7.99 20.86 -15.97
CA ALA A 490 7.26 19.86 -15.20
C ALA A 490 5.76 20.13 -15.14
N TYR A 491 5.34 21.40 -15.09
CA TYR A 491 3.91 21.75 -15.16
C TYR A 491 3.28 21.50 -16.52
N ILE A 492 4.00 21.69 -17.63
CA ILE A 492 3.51 21.32 -18.97
C ILE A 492 3.37 19.80 -19.08
N GLU A 493 4.39 19.06 -18.65
CA GLU A 493 4.35 17.60 -18.63
C GLU A 493 3.16 17.11 -17.80
N SER A 494 2.98 17.64 -16.59
CA SER A 494 1.84 17.33 -15.72
C SER A 494 0.50 17.60 -16.40
N ALA A 495 0.33 18.76 -17.07
CA ALA A 495 -0.91 19.09 -17.79
C ALA A 495 -1.20 18.11 -18.95
N ILE A 496 -0.15 17.67 -19.65
CA ILE A 496 -0.28 16.67 -20.71
C ILE A 496 -0.65 15.31 -20.13
N TYR A 497 0.04 14.82 -19.11
CA TYR A 497 -0.25 13.52 -18.50
C TYR A 497 -1.64 13.48 -17.86
N ASP A 498 -2.07 14.56 -17.20
CA ASP A 498 -3.45 14.70 -16.73
C ASP A 498 -4.45 14.59 -17.88
N SER A 499 -4.19 15.29 -18.99
CA SER A 499 -5.06 15.26 -20.16
C SER A 499 -5.09 13.89 -20.83
N LEU A 500 -4.00 13.13 -20.75
CA LEU A 500 -3.93 11.74 -21.21
C LEU A 500 -4.54 10.73 -20.21
N GLY A 501 -4.98 11.20 -19.04
CA GLY A 501 -5.69 10.40 -18.04
C GLY A 501 -4.79 9.71 -17.01
N PHE A 502 -3.52 10.10 -16.91
CA PHE A 502 -2.62 9.56 -15.89
C PHE A 502 -2.74 10.29 -14.56
N ASN A 503 -2.65 9.54 -13.47
CA ASN A 503 -2.36 10.12 -12.17
C ASN A 503 -0.88 10.56 -12.16
N ASN A 504 -0.63 11.82 -11.79
CA ASN A 504 0.73 12.35 -11.74
C ASN A 504 0.88 13.40 -10.63
N PHE A 505 2.13 13.69 -10.26
CA PHE A 505 2.49 14.76 -9.34
C PHE A 505 3.86 15.35 -9.72
N ILE A 506 4.26 16.43 -9.05
CA ILE A 506 5.56 17.06 -9.32
C ILE A 506 6.38 17.10 -8.05
N ILE A 507 7.61 16.61 -8.13
CA ILE A 507 8.63 16.74 -7.07
C ILE A 507 9.71 17.72 -7.46
N VAL A 508 10.22 18.41 -6.45
CA VAL A 508 11.30 19.39 -6.57
C VAL A 508 12.45 18.95 -5.68
N GLY A 509 13.57 18.65 -6.32
CA GLY A 509 14.86 18.47 -5.68
C GLY A 509 15.65 19.78 -5.65
N GLN A 510 16.91 19.68 -5.20
CA GLN A 510 17.76 20.86 -5.03
C GLN A 510 18.01 21.65 -6.32
N ASN A 511 18.03 20.99 -7.48
CA ASN A 511 18.42 21.60 -8.76
C ASN A 511 17.43 21.32 -9.91
N HIS A 512 16.33 20.59 -9.66
CA HIS A 512 15.44 20.17 -10.74
C HIS A 512 14.05 19.81 -10.21
N SER A 513 13.06 20.07 -11.05
CA SER A 513 11.66 19.69 -10.87
C SER A 513 11.28 18.71 -11.96
N GLN A 514 10.59 17.64 -11.60
CA GLN A 514 10.20 16.58 -12.54
C GLN A 514 8.80 16.09 -12.24
N VAL A 515 8.05 15.79 -13.30
CA VAL A 515 6.78 15.09 -13.16
C VAL A 515 7.03 13.62 -12.81
N VAL A 516 6.14 13.04 -12.02
CA VAL A 516 6.11 11.61 -11.71
C VAL A 516 4.72 11.11 -12.05
N VAL A 517 4.66 10.07 -12.87
CA VAL A 517 3.45 9.53 -13.48
C VAL A 517 3.23 8.11 -12.96
N GLU A 518 2.00 7.78 -12.59
CA GLU A 518 1.61 6.43 -12.21
C GLU A 518 1.22 5.62 -13.45
N ILE A 519 1.78 4.42 -13.58
CA ILE A 519 1.42 3.44 -14.61
C ILE A 519 1.41 2.05 -13.98
N ASP A 520 0.27 1.35 -14.08
CA ASP A 520 0.02 0.04 -13.46
C ASP A 520 0.53 -0.10 -12.00
N GLY A 521 0.26 0.93 -11.17
CA GLY A 521 0.66 0.97 -9.76
C GLY A 521 2.15 1.25 -9.51
N HIS A 522 2.92 1.55 -10.55
CA HIS A 522 4.31 1.97 -10.47
C HIS A 522 4.46 3.45 -10.79
N TRP A 523 5.32 4.13 -10.02
CA TRP A 523 5.63 5.54 -10.24
C TRP A 523 6.90 5.69 -11.06
N VAL A 524 6.80 6.43 -12.17
CA VAL A 524 7.91 6.67 -13.09
C VAL A 524 8.02 8.15 -13.46
N SER A 525 9.24 8.65 -13.62
CA SER A 525 9.51 10.00 -14.10
C SER A 525 10.03 9.92 -15.55
N PRO A 526 9.41 10.61 -16.52
CA PRO A 526 9.99 10.75 -17.85
C PRO A 526 11.27 11.60 -17.76
N GLY A 527 12.37 11.07 -18.25
CA GLY A 527 13.66 11.76 -18.35
C GLY A 527 14.20 11.73 -19.78
N GLY A 528 15.25 12.52 -20.02
CA GLY A 528 15.89 12.63 -21.33
C GLY A 528 16.42 11.30 -21.91
N SER A 529 16.64 10.31 -21.04
CA SER A 529 17.12 8.99 -21.42
C SER A 529 16.06 7.88 -21.27
N GLY A 530 14.80 8.18 -20.99
CA GLY A 530 13.79 7.15 -20.70
C GLY A 530 13.05 7.38 -19.40
N PHE A 531 12.39 6.34 -18.90
CA PHE A 531 11.58 6.45 -17.69
C PHE A 531 12.38 6.01 -16.48
N LEU A 532 12.45 6.81 -15.43
CA LEU A 532 13.12 6.48 -14.18
C LEU A 532 12.10 5.99 -13.16
N LYS A 533 12.36 4.86 -12.51
CA LYS A 533 11.54 4.43 -11.37
C LYS A 533 11.65 5.45 -10.24
N VAL A 534 10.53 5.84 -9.67
CA VAL A 534 10.44 6.73 -8.52
C VAL A 534 9.72 6.01 -7.39
N ASP A 535 10.27 6.09 -6.17
CA ASP A 535 9.53 5.78 -4.94
C ASP A 535 9.11 7.12 -4.32
N PRO A 536 7.81 7.48 -4.36
CA PRO A 536 7.33 8.75 -3.85
C PRO A 536 7.62 8.96 -2.36
N TYR A 537 7.47 7.91 -1.54
CA TYR A 537 7.69 7.98 -0.09
C TYR A 537 9.17 8.17 0.23
N TRP A 538 10.04 7.42 -0.46
CA TRP A 538 11.47 7.58 -0.29
C TRP A 538 11.92 8.99 -0.74
N ALA A 539 11.44 9.46 -1.90
CA ALA A 539 11.80 10.77 -2.43
C ALA A 539 11.42 11.90 -1.44
N VAL A 540 10.19 11.90 -0.92
CA VAL A 540 9.73 12.91 0.05
C VAL A 540 10.55 12.83 1.35
N ASN A 541 10.84 11.62 1.83
CA ASN A 541 11.68 11.44 3.04
C ASN A 541 13.13 11.89 2.88
N GLN A 542 13.65 11.98 1.65
CA GLN A 542 14.98 12.55 1.35
C GLN A 542 14.97 14.09 1.24
N GLY A 543 13.87 14.74 1.59
CA GLY A 543 13.75 16.20 1.58
C GLY A 543 13.37 16.80 0.23
N THR A 544 12.88 15.99 -0.73
CA THR A 544 12.21 16.55 -1.92
C THR A 544 10.85 17.14 -1.53
N VAL A 545 10.47 18.23 -2.19
CA VAL A 545 9.21 18.92 -1.92
C VAL A 545 8.21 18.57 -3.01
N LEU A 546 6.97 18.27 -2.61
CA LEU A 546 5.85 18.14 -3.54
C LEU A 546 5.42 19.54 -4.00
N LEU A 547 5.69 19.86 -5.27
CA LEU A 547 5.23 21.09 -5.90
C LEU A 547 3.78 20.98 -6.37
N SER A 548 3.40 19.79 -6.85
CA SER A 548 2.01 19.41 -7.06
C SER A 548 1.74 18.11 -6.33
N GLN A 549 0.54 17.97 -5.77
CA GLN A 549 0.06 16.71 -5.20
C GLN A 549 -0.35 15.75 -6.33
N PRO A 550 -0.52 14.45 -6.08
CA PRO A 550 -1.17 13.54 -7.03
C PRO A 550 -2.52 14.05 -7.54
N THR A 551 -2.78 13.87 -8.84
CA THR A 551 -4.07 14.14 -9.47
C THR A 551 -5.21 13.44 -8.73
N SER A 552 -4.97 12.21 -8.26
CA SER A 552 -5.93 11.40 -7.49
C SER A 552 -6.19 11.91 -6.07
N GLY A 553 -5.38 12.84 -5.57
CA GLY A 553 -5.44 13.35 -4.20
C GLY A 553 -4.76 12.46 -3.15
N GLN A 554 -4.07 11.38 -3.56
CA GLN A 554 -3.19 10.59 -2.70
C GLN A 554 -2.13 11.49 -2.03
N ARG A 555 -1.73 11.17 -0.79
CA ARG A 555 -0.68 11.89 -0.06
C ARG A 555 0.51 10.97 0.18
N PHE A 556 1.71 11.54 0.10
CA PHE A 556 2.99 10.85 0.33
C PHE A 556 3.67 11.36 1.58
#